data_AF-A0AAU9IKW8-F1
#
_entry.id   AF-A0AAU9IKW8-F1
#
_cell.length_a   1.000
_cell.length_b   1.000
_cell.length_c   1.000
_cell.angle_alpha   90.00
_cell.angle_beta   90.00
_cell.angle_gamma   90.00
#
_symmetry.space_group_name_H-M   'P 1'
#
loop_
_entity.id
_entity.type
_entity.pdbx_description
1 polymer ?
#
loop_
_entity_poly.entity_id
_entity_poly.type
_entity_poly.pdbx_seq_one_letter_code
_entity_poly.pdbx_strand_id
1 'polypeptide(L)'
;MSDADNSTNTDTSDNEGSHGDLGEKAAVFVSGVVLFISTLLVLYQLWKYYRHMIYKQAQIALMVLFLMPMLIGWTALAVISTMEKQKTLEFCLNMYKSIGLIAFMYYIDRMMGWIKEGDENKYSKKERQECLMRIKKAKCIYFCVKPSPLTTPKEADSYITKTYIGVLQLSVVLFLIGVGELIVYFLFHDVWVYKGPTHYSLAYLAMIAKFCSSCFALSYLFNFSHFAHHIPELERLGITTKFYIIKLSMMFTEIQPLLILILVELGVISSDNKYTVDEMTTYTNSLLLCSEMIVVGFLQLLIFPVEDFTLSPEARKPLKEV
;
A
#
# COMPACT_ATOMS: atom_id res chain seq x y z
N MET A 1 -51.79 12.96 -58.38
CA MET A 1 -52.41 11.85 -57.60
C MET A 1 -51.29 10.88 -57.28
N SER A 2 -51.06 10.42 -56.06
CA SER A 2 -51.51 10.76 -54.71
C SER A 2 -50.83 9.66 -53.87
N ASP A 3 -50.07 10.07 -52.86
CA ASP A 3 -49.78 9.44 -51.56
C ASP A 3 -49.89 7.91 -51.41
N ALA A 4 -48.86 7.30 -50.81
CA ALA A 4 -48.92 7.04 -49.37
C ALA A 4 -47.63 6.38 -48.84
N ASP A 5 -47.11 6.99 -47.77
CA ASP A 5 -46.21 6.43 -46.78
C ASP A 5 -46.62 5.04 -46.30
N ASN A 6 -45.63 4.21 -45.97
CA ASN A 6 -45.69 3.53 -44.68
C ASN A 6 -44.28 3.27 -44.12
N SER A 7 -43.82 4.25 -43.35
CA SER A 7 -42.80 4.10 -42.31
C SER A 7 -43.26 3.06 -41.28
N THR A 8 -42.40 2.11 -40.94
CA THR A 8 -42.43 1.51 -39.60
C THR A 8 -41.00 1.48 -39.08
N ASN A 9 -40.63 2.60 -38.45
CA ASN A 9 -39.59 2.66 -37.45
C ASN A 9 -39.99 1.69 -36.32
N THR A 10 -39.21 0.64 -36.13
CA THR A 10 -39.05 0.04 -34.80
C THR A 10 -37.79 0.62 -34.20
N ASP A 11 -37.92 1.85 -33.70
CA ASP A 11 -37.01 2.45 -32.73
C ASP A 11 -36.96 1.54 -31.50
N THR A 12 -35.94 0.70 -31.43
CA THR A 12 -35.63 -0.14 -30.27
C THR A 12 -34.18 0.05 -29.84
N SER A 13 -33.62 1.26 -30.03
CA SER A 13 -32.20 1.55 -29.80
C SER A 13 -31.89 2.63 -28.76
N ASP A 14 -32.88 3.14 -28.02
CA ASP A 14 -32.62 4.26 -27.08
C ASP A 14 -32.68 3.89 -25.58
N ASN A 15 -33.03 2.65 -25.22
CA ASN A 15 -33.14 2.25 -23.81
C ASN A 15 -31.91 1.55 -23.22
N GLU A 16 -30.96 1.07 -24.03
CA GLU A 16 -29.72 0.45 -23.51
C GLU A 16 -28.65 1.48 -23.13
N GLY A 17 -28.70 2.68 -23.70
CA GLY A 17 -27.74 3.76 -23.41
C GLY A 17 -27.95 4.48 -22.07
N SER A 18 -29.19 4.56 -21.57
CA SER A 18 -29.53 5.33 -20.37
C SER A 18 -29.23 4.59 -19.05
N HIS A 19 -29.21 3.26 -19.05
CA HIS A 19 -28.97 2.48 -17.84
C HIS A 19 -27.47 2.37 -17.49
N GLY A 20 -26.58 2.28 -18.48
CA GLY A 20 -25.14 2.23 -18.26
C GLY A 20 -24.56 3.53 -17.68
N ASP A 21 -24.97 4.69 -18.22
CA ASP A 21 -24.50 6.00 -17.77
C ASP A 21 -24.98 6.35 -16.34
N LEU A 22 -26.18 5.89 -15.96
CA LEU A 22 -26.70 6.09 -14.60
C LEU A 22 -25.92 5.23 -13.57
N GLY A 23 -25.58 3.99 -13.92
CA GLY A 23 -24.81 3.09 -13.07
C GLY A 23 -23.40 3.60 -12.79
N GLU A 24 -22.71 4.09 -13.82
CA GLU A 24 -21.36 4.65 -13.70
C GLU A 24 -21.34 5.91 -12.81
N LYS A 25 -22.29 6.83 -13.02
CA LYS A 25 -22.42 8.04 -12.19
C LYS A 25 -22.74 7.72 -10.73
N ALA A 26 -23.62 6.75 -10.49
CA ALA A 26 -23.94 6.29 -9.14
C ALA A 26 -22.70 5.66 -8.46
N ALA A 27 -21.93 4.84 -9.17
CA ALA A 27 -20.72 4.21 -8.66
C ALA A 27 -19.65 5.24 -8.27
N VAL A 28 -19.42 6.27 -9.10
CA VAL A 28 -18.51 7.39 -8.78
C VAL A 28 -18.98 8.13 -7.53
N PHE A 29 -20.27 8.47 -7.46
CA PHE A 29 -20.83 9.18 -6.31
C PHE A 29 -20.69 8.39 -5.00
N VAL A 30 -21.09 7.11 -5.00
CA VAL A 30 -20.99 6.23 -3.82
C VAL A 30 -19.52 6.07 -3.39
N SER A 31 -18.62 5.86 -4.35
CA SER A 31 -17.18 5.77 -4.08
C SER A 31 -16.64 7.06 -3.46
N GLY A 32 -17.07 8.22 -3.97
CA GLY A 32 -16.73 9.52 -3.40
C GLY A 32 -17.18 9.68 -1.95
N VAL A 33 -18.40 9.27 -1.61
CA VAL A 33 -18.92 9.31 -0.24
C VAL A 33 -18.11 8.38 0.68
N VAL A 34 -17.85 7.15 0.24
CA VAL A 34 -17.05 6.17 1.00
C VAL A 34 -15.64 6.71 1.29
N LEU A 35 -15.00 7.34 0.30
CA LEU A 35 -13.68 7.92 0.45
C LEU A 35 -13.67 9.19 1.30
N PHE A 36 -14.74 9.98 1.26
CA PHE A 36 -14.90 11.10 2.18
C PHE A 36 -14.93 10.61 3.63
N ILE A 37 -15.68 9.54 3.93
CA ILE A 37 -15.68 8.92 5.26
C ILE A 37 -14.28 8.40 5.62
N SER A 38 -13.63 7.66 4.71
CA SER A 38 -12.25 7.17 4.93
C SER A 38 -11.28 8.31 5.23
N THR A 39 -11.40 9.43 4.53
CA THR A 39 -10.59 10.63 4.76
C THR A 39 -10.82 11.21 6.16
N LEU A 40 -12.07 11.31 6.61
CA LEU A 40 -12.37 11.77 7.97
C LEU A 40 -11.77 10.85 9.04
N LEU A 41 -11.81 9.52 8.82
CA LEU A 41 -11.19 8.55 9.73
C LEU A 41 -9.67 8.74 9.80
N VAL A 42 -9.01 8.89 8.66
CA VAL A 42 -7.57 9.17 8.56
C VAL A 42 -7.21 10.48 9.25
N LEU A 43 -7.96 11.56 8.97
CA LEU A 43 -7.73 12.87 9.60
C LEU A 43 -7.94 12.82 11.11
N TYR A 44 -8.97 12.12 11.58
CA TYR A 44 -9.19 11.89 13.01
C TYR A 44 -8.03 11.14 13.65
N GLN A 45 -7.51 10.09 13.02
CA GLN A 45 -6.36 9.34 13.51
C GLN A 45 -5.09 10.20 13.57
N LEU A 46 -4.83 10.98 12.51
CA LEU A 46 -3.71 11.93 12.47
C LEU A 46 -3.82 12.96 13.59
N TRP A 47 -5.00 13.53 13.78
CA TRP A 47 -5.26 14.47 14.87
C TRP A 47 -5.08 13.84 16.25
N LYS A 48 -5.57 12.61 16.46
CA LYS A 48 -5.42 11.85 17.71
C LYS A 48 -3.94 11.67 18.05
N TYR A 49 -3.12 11.29 17.07
CA TYR A 49 -1.67 11.11 17.21
C TYR A 49 -0.94 12.44 17.44
N TYR A 50 -1.28 13.47 16.66
CA TYR A 50 -0.68 14.80 16.78
C TYR A 50 -0.93 15.43 18.15
N ARG A 51 -2.14 15.28 18.71
CA ARG A 51 -2.51 15.80 20.03
C ARG A 51 -1.76 15.09 21.17
N HIS A 52 -1.44 13.81 21.01
CA HIS A 52 -0.81 12.98 22.04
C HIS A 52 0.61 12.56 21.63
N MET A 53 1.45 13.54 21.29
CA MET A 53 2.82 13.30 20.85
C MET A 53 3.77 12.98 22.02
N ILE A 54 3.77 11.72 22.44
CA ILE A 54 4.62 11.19 23.52
C ILE A 54 5.99 10.77 22.98
N TYR A 55 6.03 10.11 21.81
CA TYR A 55 7.27 9.68 21.16
C TYR A 55 7.28 10.10 19.68
N LYS A 56 7.58 11.39 19.48
CA LYS A 56 7.51 12.10 18.20
C LYS A 56 8.12 11.35 17.02
N GLN A 57 9.30 10.74 17.19
CA GLN A 57 10.02 10.09 16.09
C GLN A 57 9.25 8.90 15.51
N ALA A 58 8.72 8.03 16.37
CA ALA A 58 7.94 6.86 15.96
C ALA A 58 6.54 7.26 15.45
N GLN A 59 5.91 8.23 16.12
CA GLN A 59 4.55 8.69 15.76
C GLN A 59 4.52 9.40 14.39
N ILE A 60 5.52 10.21 14.04
CA ILE A 60 5.59 10.84 12.71
C ILE A 60 5.65 9.79 11.60
N ALA A 61 6.41 8.73 11.80
CA ALA A 61 6.50 7.65 10.82
C ALA A 61 5.15 6.93 10.63
N LEU A 62 4.39 6.71 11.71
CA LEU A 62 3.03 6.15 11.60
C LEU A 62 2.05 7.13 10.95
N MET A 63 2.15 8.43 11.21
CA MET A 63 1.31 9.44 10.56
C MET A 63 1.49 9.42 9.04
N VAL A 64 2.74 9.22 8.56
CA VAL A 64 2.99 9.00 7.14
C VAL A 64 2.24 7.77 6.64
N LEU A 65 2.17 6.68 7.39
CA LEU A 65 1.45 5.46 7.01
C LEU A 65 -0.09 5.63 6.96
N PHE A 66 -0.65 6.43 7.87
CA PHE A 66 -2.11 6.62 7.96
C PHE A 66 -2.70 7.34 6.75
N LEU A 67 -1.90 8.09 6.00
CA LEU A 67 -2.35 8.75 4.77
C LEU A 67 -2.59 7.77 3.61
N MET A 68 -2.20 6.50 3.75
CA MET A 68 -2.24 5.51 2.66
C MET A 68 -3.63 5.23 2.12
N PRO A 69 -4.67 5.00 2.94
CA PRO A 69 -6.00 4.72 2.43
C PRO A 69 -6.60 5.92 1.70
N MET A 70 -6.31 7.12 2.19
CA MET A 70 -6.71 8.37 1.53
C MET A 70 -6.06 8.46 0.14
N LEU A 71 -4.74 8.36 0.05
CA LEU A 71 -4.03 8.54 -1.22
C LEU A 71 -4.37 7.46 -2.26
N ILE A 72 -4.44 6.19 -1.86
CA ILE A 72 -4.86 5.09 -2.76
C ILE A 72 -6.30 5.31 -3.22
N GLY A 73 -7.21 5.61 -2.28
CA GLY A 73 -8.62 5.75 -2.55
C GLY A 73 -8.95 6.91 -3.49
N TRP A 74 -8.45 8.11 -3.19
CA TRP A 74 -8.66 9.27 -4.07
C TRP A 74 -8.01 9.10 -5.44
N THR A 75 -6.87 8.41 -5.51
CA THR A 75 -6.25 8.04 -6.79
C THR A 75 -7.17 7.13 -7.60
N ALA A 76 -7.74 6.11 -6.97
CA ALA A 76 -8.68 5.21 -7.61
C ALA A 76 -9.94 5.95 -8.09
N LEU A 77 -10.51 6.85 -7.27
CA LEU A 77 -11.67 7.65 -7.68
C LEU A 77 -11.38 8.55 -8.89
N ALA A 78 -10.20 9.17 -8.93
CA ALA A 78 -9.78 9.98 -10.08
C ALA A 78 -9.76 9.15 -11.36
N VAL A 79 -9.21 7.92 -11.29
CA VAL A 79 -9.16 6.99 -12.43
C VAL A 79 -10.57 6.56 -12.88
N ILE A 80 -11.49 6.28 -11.95
CA ILE A 80 -12.90 5.95 -12.31
C ILE A 80 -13.58 7.15 -12.98
N SER A 81 -13.29 8.37 -12.50
CA SER A 81 -13.95 9.59 -13.00
C SER A 81 -13.49 10.00 -14.38
N THR A 82 -12.22 9.73 -14.74
CA THR A 82 -11.66 10.08 -16.05
C THR A 82 -11.64 8.91 -17.03
N MET A 83 -11.81 7.66 -16.56
CA MET A 83 -11.60 6.41 -17.31
C MET A 83 -10.20 6.26 -17.93
N GLU A 84 -9.29 7.17 -17.63
CA GLU A 84 -7.93 7.23 -18.17
C GLU A 84 -6.91 6.89 -17.07
N LYS A 85 -5.96 6.01 -17.39
CA LYS A 85 -4.81 5.73 -16.52
C LYS A 85 -3.88 6.95 -16.47
N GLN A 86 -3.90 7.68 -15.36
CA GLN A 86 -2.98 8.79 -15.12
C GLN A 86 -1.62 8.28 -14.65
N LYS A 87 -0.64 8.20 -15.56
CA LYS A 87 0.71 7.68 -15.27
C LYS A 87 1.45 8.45 -14.18
N THR A 88 1.25 9.77 -14.11
CA THR A 88 1.81 10.61 -13.03
C THR A 88 1.25 10.22 -11.67
N LEU A 89 -0.05 9.95 -11.59
CA LEU A 89 -0.71 9.58 -10.34
C LEU A 89 -0.31 8.15 -9.90
N GLU A 90 -0.19 7.22 -10.85
CA GLU A 90 0.37 5.87 -10.63
C GLU A 90 1.79 5.95 -10.06
N PHE A 91 2.65 6.81 -10.63
CA PHE A 91 4.00 7.05 -10.14
C PHE A 91 4.02 7.60 -8.71
N CYS A 92 3.26 8.68 -8.44
CA CYS A 92 3.16 9.27 -7.11
C CYS A 92 2.68 8.25 -6.08
N LEU A 93 1.68 7.44 -6.43
CA LEU A 93 1.15 6.41 -5.55
C LEU A 93 2.18 5.33 -5.22
N ASN A 94 2.92 4.87 -6.24
CA ASN A 94 3.97 3.87 -6.07
C ASN A 94 5.12 4.39 -5.18
N MET A 95 5.54 5.64 -5.38
CA MET A 95 6.52 6.29 -4.50
C MET A 95 6.01 6.42 -3.07
N TYR A 96 4.74 6.77 -2.90
CA TYR A 96 4.17 6.90 -1.57
C TYR A 96 4.05 5.53 -0.85
N LYS A 97 3.67 4.45 -1.56
CA LYS A 97 3.69 3.08 -1.00
C LYS A 97 5.06 2.70 -0.46
N SER A 98 6.13 2.99 -1.23
CA SER A 98 7.49 2.67 -0.82
C SER A 98 7.93 3.51 0.40
N ILE A 99 7.55 4.80 0.45
CA ILE A 99 7.73 5.65 1.63
C ILE A 99 6.97 5.07 2.83
N GLY A 100 5.75 4.56 2.66
CA GLY A 100 4.97 3.92 3.71
C GLY A 100 5.68 2.70 4.31
N LEU A 101 6.28 1.85 3.47
CA LEU A 101 7.08 0.69 3.93
C LEU A 101 8.33 1.13 4.69
N ILE A 102 9.04 2.15 4.20
CA ILE A 102 10.20 2.73 4.88
C ILE A 102 9.78 3.32 6.23
N ALA A 103 8.66 4.04 6.27
CA ALA A 103 8.14 4.65 7.49
C ALA A 103 7.77 3.59 8.53
N PHE A 104 7.14 2.48 8.12
CA PHE A 104 6.85 1.38 9.04
C PHE A 104 8.11 0.70 9.57
N MET A 105 9.10 0.48 8.71
CA MET A 105 10.37 -0.09 9.13
C MET A 105 11.10 0.85 10.11
N TYR A 106 11.09 2.15 9.83
CA TYR A 106 11.63 3.18 10.71
C TYR A 106 10.87 3.22 12.05
N TYR A 107 9.55 3.07 12.05
CA TYR A 107 8.75 2.94 13.27
C TYR A 107 9.24 1.79 14.14
N ILE A 108 9.41 0.58 13.58
CA ILE A 108 9.90 -0.59 14.34
C ILE A 108 11.32 -0.31 14.89
N ASP A 109 12.21 0.23 14.07
CA ASP A 109 13.59 0.61 14.47
C ASP A 109 13.58 1.59 15.65
N ARG A 110 12.69 2.60 15.62
CA ARG A 110 12.53 3.56 16.72
C ARG A 110 11.98 2.92 17.98
N MET A 111 10.97 2.06 17.86
CA MET A 111 10.41 1.37 19.02
C MET A 111 11.43 0.45 19.70
N MET A 112 12.31 -0.22 18.95
CA MET A 112 13.41 -1.02 19.50
C MET A 112 14.47 -0.19 20.24
N GLY A 113 14.75 1.02 19.76
CA GLY A 113 15.73 1.92 20.37
C GLY A 113 15.15 2.90 21.38
N TRP A 114 13.89 2.72 21.80
CA TRP A 114 13.24 3.67 22.68
C TRP A 114 13.81 3.60 24.10
N ILE A 115 14.30 4.74 24.59
CA ILE A 115 14.69 4.96 25.99
C ILE A 115 13.94 6.17 26.58
N LYS A 116 13.73 6.15 27.89
CA LYS A 116 13.19 7.29 28.65
C LYS A 116 14.34 7.96 29.40
N GLU A 117 14.68 9.19 29.03
CA GLU A 117 15.69 10.01 29.71
C GLU A 117 14.98 11.16 30.43
N GLY A 118 14.77 11.01 31.74
CA GLY A 118 13.94 11.94 32.51
C GLY A 118 12.49 11.91 32.03
N ASP A 119 11.97 13.07 31.62
CA ASP A 119 10.61 13.19 31.08
C ASP A 119 10.53 13.04 29.56
N GLU A 120 11.68 12.93 28.87
CA GLU A 120 11.73 12.85 27.41
C GLU A 120 11.92 11.41 26.90
N ASN A 121 11.20 11.08 25.83
CA ASN A 121 11.37 9.83 25.08
C ASN A 121 12.36 10.05 23.94
N LYS A 122 13.48 9.32 23.96
CA LYS A 122 14.55 9.43 22.97
C LYS A 122 14.87 8.09 22.33
N TYR A 123 15.58 8.17 21.21
CA TYR A 123 16.13 7.01 20.54
C TYR A 123 17.60 6.81 20.92
N SER A 124 17.95 5.60 21.33
CA SER A 124 19.31 5.15 21.57
C SER A 124 19.67 4.00 20.64
N LYS A 125 20.74 4.20 19.86
CA LYS A 125 21.32 3.14 19.04
C LYS A 125 21.82 1.97 19.88
N LYS A 126 22.33 2.24 21.08
CA LYS A 126 22.82 1.19 22.01
C LYS A 126 21.67 0.32 22.50
N GLU A 127 20.56 0.92 22.94
CA GLU A 127 19.38 0.16 23.38
C GLU A 127 18.84 -0.70 22.25
N ARG A 128 18.76 -0.15 21.02
CA ARG A 128 18.37 -0.95 19.85
C ARG A 128 19.26 -2.18 19.67
N GLN A 129 20.58 -2.01 19.74
CA GLN A 129 21.53 -3.12 19.60
C GLN A 129 21.31 -4.16 20.71
N GLU A 130 21.21 -3.72 21.96
CA GLU A 130 20.95 -4.62 23.09
C GLU A 130 19.64 -5.38 22.94
N CYS A 131 18.58 -4.69 22.53
CA CYS A 131 17.26 -5.24 22.26
C CYS A 131 17.33 -6.35 21.19
N LEU A 132 18.05 -6.12 20.09
CA LEU A 132 18.28 -7.11 19.05
C LEU A 132 19.11 -8.32 19.54
N MET A 133 20.09 -8.09 20.40
CA MET A 133 20.96 -9.14 20.94
C MET A 133 20.31 -10.00 22.03
N ARG A 134 19.18 -9.56 22.60
CA ARG A 134 18.43 -10.34 23.63
C ARG A 134 17.79 -11.62 23.05
N ILE A 135 17.59 -11.72 21.74
CA ILE A 135 16.98 -12.90 21.11
C ILE A 135 18.03 -14.00 20.87
N LYS A 136 17.88 -15.12 21.58
CA LYS A 136 18.80 -16.27 21.49
C LYS A 136 18.68 -17.09 20.20
N LYS A 137 17.50 -17.14 19.56
CA LYS A 137 17.28 -17.72 18.22
C LYS A 137 15.99 -17.15 17.63
N ALA A 138 16.10 -16.34 16.58
CA ALA A 138 14.93 -16.07 15.74
C ALA A 138 14.75 -17.23 14.76
N LYS A 139 13.56 -17.82 14.68
CA LYS A 139 13.22 -18.68 13.54
C LYS A 139 12.84 -17.77 12.39
N CYS A 140 13.71 -17.59 11.40
CA CYS A 140 13.25 -17.06 10.12
C CYS A 140 12.47 -18.15 9.39
N ILE A 141 11.33 -17.78 8.84
CA ILE A 141 10.47 -18.69 8.08
C ILE A 141 11.05 -18.95 6.68
N TYR A 142 11.84 -18.01 6.12
CA TYR A 142 12.43 -18.14 4.80
C TYR A 142 13.94 -18.47 4.84
N PHE A 143 14.33 -19.49 4.07
CA PHE A 143 15.66 -20.11 4.04
C PHE A 143 16.84 -19.18 3.70
N CYS A 144 16.60 -18.01 3.07
CA CYS A 144 17.65 -17.14 2.53
C CYS A 144 18.27 -16.17 3.55
N VAL A 145 17.58 -15.88 4.66
CA VAL A 145 18.12 -15.06 5.74
C VAL A 145 18.05 -15.89 7.00
N LYS A 146 19.09 -16.68 7.29
CA LYS A 146 19.22 -17.36 8.58
C LYS A 146 19.70 -16.31 9.59
N PRO A 147 18.87 -15.87 10.56
CA PRO A 147 19.34 -15.04 11.64
C PRO A 147 20.06 -16.00 12.58
N SER A 148 21.36 -16.14 12.39
CA SER A 148 22.21 -16.51 13.51
C SER A 148 21.91 -15.55 14.67
N PRO A 149 21.97 -16.01 15.94
CA PRO A 149 21.82 -15.09 17.07
C PRO A 149 22.73 -13.89 16.85
N LEU A 150 22.16 -12.69 16.99
CA LEU A 150 22.91 -11.45 16.90
C LEU A 150 23.65 -11.34 18.23
N THR A 151 24.93 -11.71 18.23
CA THR A 151 25.74 -11.79 19.45
C THR A 151 26.61 -10.56 19.66
N THR A 152 26.84 -9.79 18.59
CA THR A 152 27.66 -8.59 18.64
C THR A 152 26.91 -7.34 18.16
N PRO A 153 27.26 -6.14 18.67
CA PRO A 153 26.67 -4.88 18.20
C PRO A 153 26.87 -4.65 16.69
N LYS A 154 27.98 -5.14 16.13
CA LYS A 154 28.27 -5.06 14.70
C LYS A 154 27.32 -5.92 13.87
N GLU A 155 26.97 -7.11 14.33
CA GLU A 155 25.98 -7.98 13.69
C GLU A 155 24.59 -7.35 13.72
N ALA A 156 24.19 -6.78 14.85
CA ALA A 156 22.92 -6.07 15.00
C ALA A 156 22.83 -4.88 14.03
N ASP A 157 23.88 -4.06 13.94
CA ASP A 157 23.93 -2.95 12.98
C ASP A 157 23.90 -3.43 11.53
N SER A 158 24.63 -4.50 11.21
CA SER A 158 24.64 -5.10 9.87
C SER A 158 23.26 -5.62 9.49
N TYR A 159 22.56 -6.29 10.42
CA TYR A 159 21.20 -6.78 10.21
C TYR A 159 20.24 -5.63 9.88
N ILE A 160 20.22 -4.58 10.71
CA ILE A 160 19.38 -3.41 10.46
C ILE A 160 19.71 -2.77 9.12
N THR A 161 21.00 -2.59 8.80
CA THR A 161 21.44 -2.00 7.53
C THR A 161 20.95 -2.83 6.33
N LYS A 162 21.07 -4.16 6.39
CA LYS A 162 20.57 -5.05 5.33
C LYS A 162 19.06 -4.94 5.17
N THR A 163 18.32 -4.85 6.27
CA THR A 163 16.86 -4.63 6.23
C THR A 163 16.52 -3.28 5.62
N TYR A 164 17.20 -2.20 6.01
CA TYR A 164 17.05 -0.87 5.40
C TYR A 164 17.28 -0.91 3.89
N ILE A 165 18.38 -1.54 3.44
CA ILE A 165 18.69 -1.67 2.01
C ILE A 165 17.61 -2.51 1.28
N GLY A 166 17.20 -3.63 1.88
CA GLY A 166 16.20 -4.54 1.32
C GLY A 166 14.81 -3.90 1.16
N VAL A 167 14.44 -2.94 2.01
CA VAL A 167 13.20 -2.16 1.88
C VAL A 167 13.40 -0.95 0.97
N LEU A 168 14.52 -0.23 1.08
CA LEU A 168 14.80 0.98 0.29
C LEU A 168 14.94 0.69 -1.21
N GLN A 169 15.44 -0.50 -1.59
CA GLN A 169 15.57 -0.90 -2.99
C GLN A 169 14.25 -0.76 -3.76
N LEU A 170 13.10 -0.97 -3.11
CA LEU A 170 11.80 -0.79 -3.75
C LEU A 170 11.60 0.66 -4.23
N SER A 171 11.94 1.64 -3.41
CA SER A 171 11.84 3.04 -3.81
C SER A 171 12.73 3.36 -5.00
N VAL A 172 13.93 2.77 -5.05
CA VAL A 172 14.86 2.95 -6.17
C VAL A 172 14.31 2.31 -7.45
N VAL A 173 13.83 1.07 -7.37
CA VAL A 173 13.25 0.36 -8.52
C VAL A 173 12.01 1.08 -9.04
N LEU A 174 11.08 1.47 -8.16
CA LEU A 174 9.87 2.21 -8.55
C LEU A 174 10.21 3.58 -9.15
N PHE A 175 11.23 4.26 -8.61
CA PHE A 175 11.69 5.52 -9.16
C PHE A 175 12.25 5.33 -10.59
N LEU A 176 13.15 4.36 -10.79
CA LEU A 176 13.73 4.10 -12.10
C LEU A 176 12.69 3.67 -13.14
N ILE A 177 11.79 2.76 -12.76
CA ILE A 177 10.71 2.30 -13.65
C ILE A 177 9.75 3.46 -13.94
N GLY A 178 9.33 4.20 -12.92
CA GLY A 178 8.38 5.31 -13.08
C GLY A 178 8.93 6.45 -13.93
N VAL A 179 10.19 6.85 -13.73
CA VAL A 179 10.86 7.83 -14.58
C VAL A 179 11.01 7.30 -16.00
N GLY A 180 11.37 6.02 -16.18
CA GLY A 180 11.42 5.38 -17.49
C GLY A 180 10.08 5.42 -18.21
N GLU A 181 8.99 5.04 -17.52
CA GLU A 181 7.62 5.08 -18.04
C GLU A 181 7.19 6.51 -18.41
N LEU A 182 7.52 7.51 -17.59
CA LEU A 182 7.21 8.92 -17.89
C LEU A 182 8.00 9.46 -19.08
N ILE A 183 9.30 9.17 -19.18
CA ILE A 183 10.14 9.57 -20.32
C ILE A 183 9.56 8.98 -21.60
N VAL A 184 9.22 7.69 -21.57
CA VAL A 184 8.65 6.99 -22.71
C VAL A 184 7.27 7.58 -23.08
N TYR A 185 6.44 7.87 -22.08
CA TYR A 185 5.13 8.49 -22.28
C TYR A 185 5.22 9.88 -22.94
N PHE A 186 6.13 10.75 -22.47
CA PHE A 186 6.27 12.11 -23.00
C PHE A 186 7.00 12.18 -24.34
N LEU A 187 8.05 11.38 -24.55
CA LEU A 187 8.86 11.47 -25.79
C LEU A 187 8.19 10.83 -26.99
N PHE A 188 7.32 9.85 -26.78
CA PHE A 188 6.73 9.07 -27.85
C PHE A 188 5.21 9.20 -27.93
N HIS A 189 4.62 10.17 -27.24
CA HIS A 189 3.17 10.42 -27.18
C HIS A 189 2.50 10.40 -28.58
N ASP A 190 3.16 10.96 -29.60
CA ASP A 190 2.63 11.07 -30.96
C ASP A 190 2.91 9.85 -31.86
N VAL A 191 3.83 8.97 -31.47
CA VAL A 191 4.20 7.74 -32.22
C VAL A 191 3.50 6.50 -31.66
N TRP A 192 2.96 6.59 -30.44
CA TRP A 192 2.36 5.49 -29.67
C TRP A 192 0.99 5.00 -30.14
N VAL A 193 0.39 5.67 -31.13
CA VAL A 193 -0.85 5.22 -31.75
C VAL A 193 -0.63 3.95 -32.61
N TYR A 194 0.62 3.62 -32.97
CA TYR A 194 0.96 2.39 -33.70
C TYR A 194 1.27 1.21 -32.75
N LYS A 195 0.22 0.47 -32.38
CA LYS A 195 0.27 -0.78 -31.61
C LYS A 195 1.23 -1.81 -32.22
N GLY A 196 2.39 -1.99 -31.59
CA GLY A 196 3.35 -3.06 -31.91
C GLY A 196 3.55 -4.04 -30.73
N PRO A 197 3.88 -5.33 -30.99
CA PRO A 197 4.04 -6.36 -29.95
C PRO A 197 5.18 -6.10 -28.96
N THR A 198 6.16 -5.28 -29.32
CA THR A 198 7.29 -4.87 -28.47
C THR A 198 6.92 -3.94 -27.32
N HIS A 199 5.80 -3.22 -27.40
CA HIS A 199 5.36 -2.33 -26.31
C HIS A 199 4.71 -3.07 -25.15
N TYR A 200 3.92 -4.12 -25.46
CA TYR A 200 3.33 -4.97 -24.44
C TYR A 200 4.42 -5.66 -23.62
N SER A 201 5.47 -6.19 -24.25
CA SER A 201 6.54 -6.89 -23.54
C SER A 201 7.30 -5.99 -22.55
N LEU A 202 7.56 -4.73 -22.89
CA LEU A 202 8.23 -3.78 -21.97
C LEU A 202 7.34 -3.43 -20.76
N ALA A 203 6.04 -3.19 -20.99
CA ALA A 203 5.08 -2.90 -19.92
C ALA A 203 4.89 -4.10 -18.97
N TYR A 204 4.82 -5.32 -19.52
CA TYR A 204 4.78 -6.55 -18.73
C TYR A 204 6.06 -6.75 -17.91
N LEU A 205 7.23 -6.53 -18.50
CA LEU A 205 8.51 -6.60 -17.79
C LEU A 205 8.58 -5.57 -16.65
N ALA A 206 8.13 -4.34 -16.89
CA ALA A 206 8.06 -3.31 -15.86
C ALA A 206 7.13 -3.73 -14.71
N MET A 207 5.94 -4.25 -15.02
CA MET A 207 4.99 -4.75 -14.03
C MET A 207 5.59 -5.89 -13.18
N ILE A 208 6.22 -6.87 -13.83
CA ILE A 208 6.89 -8.00 -13.14
C ILE A 208 8.03 -7.48 -12.25
N ALA A 209 8.83 -6.53 -12.73
CA ALA A 209 9.93 -5.95 -11.96
C ALA A 209 9.41 -5.18 -10.72
N LYS A 210 8.34 -4.39 -10.86
CA LYS A 210 7.65 -3.73 -9.72
C LYS A 210 7.19 -4.79 -8.70
N PHE A 211 6.46 -5.80 -9.16
CA PHE A 211 5.92 -6.87 -8.31
C PHE A 211 7.01 -7.65 -7.56
N CYS A 212 8.06 -8.08 -8.28
CA CYS A 212 9.19 -8.79 -7.68
C CYS A 212 9.93 -7.92 -6.64
N SER A 213 10.13 -6.64 -6.94
CA SER A 213 10.75 -5.70 -6.01
C SER A 213 9.89 -5.48 -4.76
N SER A 214 8.58 -5.35 -4.92
CA SER A 214 7.63 -5.23 -3.80
C SER A 214 7.63 -6.48 -2.93
N CYS A 215 7.59 -7.68 -3.53
CA CYS A 215 7.70 -8.95 -2.82
C CYS A 215 9.01 -9.05 -2.03
N PHE A 216 10.12 -8.63 -2.63
CA PHE A 216 11.43 -8.63 -1.96
C PHE A 216 11.44 -7.69 -0.74
N ALA A 217 10.96 -6.45 -0.89
CA ALA A 217 10.87 -5.49 0.21
C ALA A 217 9.94 -5.98 1.34
N LEU A 218 8.77 -6.52 0.99
CA LEU A 218 7.83 -7.12 1.94
C LEU A 218 8.44 -8.31 2.67
N SER A 219 9.28 -9.11 2.01
CA SER A 219 9.98 -10.24 2.65
C SER A 219 10.97 -9.76 3.73
N TYR A 220 11.78 -8.74 3.45
CA TYR A 220 12.66 -8.14 4.47
C TYR A 220 11.86 -7.57 5.64
N LEU A 221 10.80 -6.82 5.33
CA LEU A 221 9.97 -6.20 6.35
C LEU A 221 9.19 -7.22 7.18
N PHE A 222 8.74 -8.31 6.57
CA PHE A 222 8.12 -9.44 7.25
C PHE A 222 9.10 -10.10 8.23
N ASN A 223 10.31 -10.45 7.76
CA ASN A 223 11.33 -11.06 8.61
C ASN A 223 11.69 -10.13 9.79
N PHE A 224 11.76 -8.82 9.54
CA PHE A 224 12.02 -7.84 10.57
C PHE A 224 10.87 -7.68 11.57
N SER A 225 9.63 -7.62 11.09
CA SER A 225 8.43 -7.56 11.92
C SER A 225 8.27 -8.81 12.78
N HIS A 226 8.53 -9.98 12.19
CA HIS A 226 8.52 -11.26 12.87
C HIS A 226 9.62 -11.34 13.94
N PHE A 227 10.83 -10.87 13.61
CA PHE A 227 11.92 -10.76 14.59
C PHE A 227 11.52 -9.84 15.76
N ALA A 228 10.98 -8.67 15.46
CA ALA A 228 10.55 -7.70 16.46
C ALA A 228 9.42 -8.24 17.35
N HIS A 229 8.51 -9.05 16.82
CA HIS A 229 7.47 -9.70 17.61
C HIS A 229 8.00 -10.67 18.67
N HIS A 230 9.18 -11.27 18.45
CA HIS A 230 9.84 -12.15 19.42
C HIS A 230 10.63 -11.39 20.49
N ILE A 231 10.66 -10.05 20.44
CA ILE A 231 11.24 -9.20 21.48
C ILE A 231 10.15 -8.96 22.55
N PRO A 232 10.36 -9.39 23.81
CA PRO A 232 9.33 -9.27 24.86
C PRO A 232 8.79 -7.84 25.05
N GLU A 233 9.65 -6.83 24.92
CA GLU A 233 9.27 -5.42 25.05
C GLU A 233 8.34 -4.91 23.93
N LEU A 234 8.31 -5.63 22.80
CA LEU A 234 7.57 -5.24 21.59
C LEU A 234 6.40 -6.19 21.29
N GLU A 235 6.30 -7.33 21.96
CA GLU A 235 5.25 -8.32 21.74
C GLU A 235 3.85 -7.69 21.84
N ARG A 236 3.61 -6.91 22.90
CA ARG A 236 2.35 -6.21 23.17
C ARG A 236 1.98 -5.16 22.13
N LEU A 237 2.92 -4.73 21.29
CA LEU A 237 2.65 -3.74 20.23
C LEU A 237 1.97 -4.37 19.01
N GLY A 238 1.85 -5.71 18.93
CA GLY A 238 1.21 -6.34 17.78
C GLY A 238 1.85 -5.98 16.44
N ILE A 239 3.19 -5.89 16.39
CA ILE A 239 3.95 -5.46 15.19
C ILE A 239 3.60 -6.31 13.96
N THR A 240 3.45 -7.62 14.15
CA THR A 240 3.05 -8.53 13.06
C THR A 240 1.66 -8.19 12.51
N THR A 241 0.69 -7.87 13.37
CA THR A 241 -0.65 -7.45 12.96
C THR A 241 -0.61 -6.14 12.19
N LYS A 242 0.18 -5.17 12.65
CA LYS A 242 0.42 -3.90 11.93
C LYS A 242 1.04 -4.13 10.56
N PHE A 243 2.00 -5.06 10.46
CA PHE A 243 2.59 -5.46 9.19
C PHE A 243 1.54 -6.05 8.23
N TYR A 244 0.62 -6.90 8.72
CA TYR A 244 -0.41 -7.49 7.87
C TYR A 244 -1.34 -6.45 7.24
N ILE A 245 -1.65 -5.35 7.94
CA ILE A 245 -2.45 -4.26 7.35
C ILE A 245 -1.72 -3.58 6.19
N ILE A 246 -0.42 -3.33 6.35
CA ILE A 246 0.40 -2.72 5.29
C ILE A 246 0.54 -3.67 4.11
N LYS A 247 0.79 -4.94 4.39
CA LYS A 247 0.83 -6.00 3.38
C LYS A 247 -0.49 -6.06 2.62
N LEU A 248 -1.64 -5.99 3.31
CA LEU A 248 -2.95 -6.04 2.68
C LEU A 248 -3.14 -4.87 1.70
N SER A 249 -2.79 -3.64 2.08
CA SER A 249 -2.82 -2.48 1.17
C SER A 249 -1.96 -2.69 -0.07
N MET A 250 -0.74 -3.24 0.08
CA MET A 250 0.13 -3.54 -1.06
C MET A 250 -0.50 -4.59 -1.98
N MET A 251 -1.03 -5.68 -1.40
CA MET A 251 -1.68 -6.77 -2.15
C MET A 251 -2.89 -6.28 -2.95
N PHE A 252 -3.75 -5.44 -2.36
CA PHE A 252 -4.89 -4.83 -3.08
C PHE A 252 -4.41 -3.98 -4.25
N THR A 253 -3.30 -3.27 -4.13
CA THR A 253 -2.85 -2.41 -5.23
C THR A 253 -2.00 -3.10 -6.31
N GLU A 254 -1.46 -4.29 -6.04
CA GLU A 254 -0.52 -4.97 -6.97
C GLU A 254 -1.03 -6.30 -7.51
N ILE A 255 -1.76 -7.08 -6.71
CA ILE A 255 -2.22 -8.42 -7.11
C ILE A 255 -3.66 -8.39 -7.62
N GLN A 256 -4.51 -7.58 -7.01
CA GLN A 256 -5.90 -7.40 -7.45
C GLN A 256 -6.03 -7.07 -8.94
N PRO A 257 -5.29 -6.11 -9.52
CA PRO A 257 -5.42 -5.83 -10.96
C PRO A 257 -5.02 -7.02 -11.83
N LEU A 258 -4.08 -7.87 -11.38
CA LEU A 258 -3.71 -9.10 -12.10
C LEU A 258 -4.82 -10.14 -12.06
N LEU A 259 -5.43 -10.34 -10.89
CA LEU A 259 -6.54 -11.28 -10.74
C LEU A 259 -7.75 -10.84 -11.56
N ILE A 260 -8.08 -9.55 -11.54
CA ILE A 260 -9.18 -9.00 -12.33
C ILE A 260 -8.89 -9.15 -13.82
N LEU A 261 -7.67 -8.86 -14.28
CA LEU A 261 -7.28 -9.05 -15.67
C LEU A 261 -7.53 -10.48 -16.14
N ILE A 262 -7.10 -11.47 -15.35
CA ILE A 262 -7.33 -12.89 -15.65
C ILE A 262 -8.84 -13.20 -15.71
N LEU A 263 -9.64 -12.66 -14.78
CA LEU A 263 -11.09 -12.89 -14.77
C LEU A 263 -11.81 -12.27 -15.97
N VAL A 264 -11.36 -11.09 -16.42
CA VAL A 264 -11.90 -10.46 -17.64
C VAL A 264 -11.47 -11.26 -18.88
N GLU A 265 -10.22 -11.68 -18.99
CA GLU A 265 -9.75 -12.50 -20.12
C GLU A 265 -10.44 -13.86 -20.21
N LEU A 266 -10.77 -14.48 -19.07
CA LEU A 266 -11.55 -15.73 -19.02
C LEU A 266 -13.04 -15.52 -19.32
N GLY A 267 -13.49 -14.28 -19.55
CA GLY A 267 -14.89 -13.95 -19.83
C GLY A 267 -15.82 -14.09 -18.62
N VAL A 268 -15.27 -14.15 -17.40
CA VAL A 268 -16.07 -14.20 -16.14
C VAL A 268 -16.71 -12.84 -15.88
N ILE A 269 -16.03 -11.75 -16.26
CA ILE A 269 -16.55 -10.40 -16.26
C ILE A 269 -16.84 -10.04 -17.72
N SER A 270 -18.11 -9.80 -18.07
CA SER A 270 -18.45 -9.48 -19.47
C SER A 270 -17.86 -8.12 -19.84
N SER A 271 -16.93 -8.10 -20.79
CA SER A 271 -16.63 -6.89 -21.52
C SER A 271 -17.76 -6.69 -22.52
N ASP A 272 -18.71 -5.81 -22.23
CA ASP A 272 -19.64 -5.36 -23.27
C ASP A 272 -18.84 -4.71 -24.41
N ASN A 273 -19.37 -4.72 -25.63
CA ASN A 273 -18.71 -4.17 -26.84
C ASN A 273 -18.24 -2.70 -26.72
N LYS A 274 -18.59 -2.03 -25.63
CA LYS A 274 -18.30 -0.62 -25.34
C LYS A 274 -16.96 -0.38 -24.63
N TYR A 275 -16.41 -1.38 -23.93
CA TYR A 275 -15.18 -1.23 -23.13
C TYR A 275 -14.13 -2.28 -23.46
N THR A 276 -12.86 -1.86 -23.51
CA THR A 276 -11.73 -2.77 -23.63
C THR A 276 -11.48 -3.54 -22.34
N VAL A 277 -10.81 -4.70 -22.43
CA VAL A 277 -10.38 -5.51 -21.28
C VAL A 277 -9.58 -4.69 -20.26
N ASP A 278 -8.70 -3.81 -20.75
CA ASP A 278 -7.87 -2.93 -19.93
C ASP A 278 -8.70 -1.88 -19.17
N GLU A 279 -9.69 -1.27 -19.83
CA GLU A 279 -10.60 -0.30 -19.21
C GLU A 279 -11.47 -0.97 -18.14
N MET A 280 -12.08 -2.12 -18.45
CA MET A 280 -12.89 -2.88 -17.49
C MET A 280 -12.08 -3.32 -16.28
N THR A 281 -10.85 -3.80 -16.50
CA THR A 281 -9.93 -4.18 -15.42
C THR A 281 -9.62 -2.98 -14.53
N THR A 282 -9.31 -1.84 -15.15
CA THR A 282 -8.93 -0.61 -14.44
C THR A 282 -10.08 -0.03 -13.65
N TYR A 283 -11.27 0.02 -14.25
CA TYR A 283 -12.51 0.48 -13.62
C TYR A 283 -12.87 -0.39 -12.41
N THR A 284 -12.95 -1.71 -12.62
CA THR A 284 -13.31 -2.67 -11.56
C THR A 284 -12.30 -2.63 -10.41
N ASN A 285 -11.01 -2.62 -10.73
CA ASN A 285 -9.96 -2.53 -9.71
C ASN A 285 -10.08 -1.25 -8.89
N SER A 286 -10.29 -0.11 -9.56
CA SER A 286 -10.38 1.18 -8.88
C SER A 286 -11.63 1.28 -8.00
N LEU A 287 -12.76 0.71 -8.45
CA LEU A 287 -14.00 0.67 -7.68
C LEU A 287 -13.84 -0.17 -6.40
N LEU A 288 -13.20 -1.34 -6.50
CA LEU A 288 -12.88 -2.18 -5.35
C LEU A 288 -11.94 -1.47 -4.38
N LEU A 289 -10.88 -0.84 -4.88
CA LEU A 289 -9.93 -0.07 -4.06
C LEU A 289 -10.63 1.03 -3.25
N CYS A 290 -11.63 1.73 -3.81
CA CYS A 290 -12.37 2.75 -3.07
C CYS A 290 -13.05 2.15 -1.82
N SER A 291 -13.65 0.97 -1.95
CA SER A 291 -14.30 0.25 -0.85
C SER A 291 -13.32 -0.42 0.12
N GLU A 292 -12.15 -0.86 -0.36
CA GLU A 292 -11.15 -1.51 0.48
C GLU A 292 -10.42 -0.48 1.34
N MET A 293 -10.19 0.72 0.84
CA MET A 293 -9.49 1.77 1.59
C MET A 293 -10.28 2.28 2.79
N ILE A 294 -11.62 2.21 2.79
CA ILE A 294 -12.37 2.49 4.03
C ILE A 294 -12.14 1.39 5.08
N VAL A 295 -12.09 0.12 4.66
CA VAL A 295 -11.79 -1.01 5.56
C VAL A 295 -10.38 -0.88 6.12
N VAL A 296 -9.39 -0.57 5.29
CA VAL A 296 -8.02 -0.31 5.74
C VAL A 296 -7.98 0.87 6.72
N GLY A 297 -8.71 1.95 6.45
CA GLY A 297 -8.81 3.10 7.37
C GLY A 297 -9.36 2.72 8.75
N PHE A 298 -10.44 1.92 8.79
CA PHE A 298 -10.97 1.38 10.06
C PHE A 298 -9.97 0.46 10.78
N LEU A 299 -9.32 -0.44 10.04
CA LEU A 299 -8.31 -1.33 10.60
C LEU A 299 -7.12 -0.54 11.17
N GLN A 300 -6.70 0.55 10.51
CA GLN A 300 -5.65 1.42 11.00
C GLN A 300 -6.02 2.09 12.34
N LEU A 301 -7.27 2.52 12.52
CA LEU A 301 -7.76 3.07 13.80
C LEU A 301 -7.67 2.06 14.94
N LEU A 302 -7.99 0.79 14.66
CA LEU A 302 -8.03 -0.27 15.68
C LEU A 302 -6.63 -0.81 16.02
N ILE A 303 -5.78 -0.99 15.01
CA ILE A 303 -4.50 -1.71 15.14
C ILE A 303 -3.34 -0.78 15.55
N PHE A 304 -3.50 0.54 15.38
CA PHE A 304 -2.53 1.54 15.81
C PHE A 304 -3.11 2.43 16.92
N PRO A 305 -3.20 1.91 18.15
CA PRO A 305 -3.61 2.70 19.31
C PRO A 305 -2.50 3.69 19.73
N VAL A 306 -2.89 4.84 20.28
CA VAL A 306 -1.95 5.84 20.84
C VAL A 306 -1.37 5.33 22.16
N GLU A 307 -2.09 4.41 22.80
CA GLU A 307 -1.72 3.70 24.01
C GLU A 307 -0.41 2.91 23.83
N ASP A 308 -0.02 2.60 22.58
CA ASP A 308 1.30 2.07 22.22
C ASP A 308 2.47 2.97 22.59
N PHE A 309 2.24 4.21 23.06
CA PHE A 309 3.25 5.16 23.48
C PHE A 309 3.15 5.57 24.96
N THR A 310 2.13 5.12 25.69
CA THR A 310 1.91 5.55 27.09
C THR A 310 2.75 4.75 28.09
N LEU A 311 2.93 3.45 27.85
CA LEU A 311 3.76 2.59 28.71
C LEU A 311 5.24 2.72 28.35
N SER A 312 6.12 2.99 29.32
CA SER A 312 7.56 2.97 29.06
C SER A 312 8.01 1.57 28.60
N PRO A 313 9.13 1.44 27.84
CA PRO A 313 9.68 0.15 27.42
C PRO A 313 9.90 -0.82 28.59
N GLU A 314 10.30 -0.30 29.75
CA GLU A 314 10.50 -1.08 30.98
C GLU A 314 9.20 -1.64 31.55
N ALA A 315 8.11 -0.85 31.51
CA ALA A 315 6.79 -1.27 31.96
C ALA A 315 6.12 -2.29 31.00
N ARG A 316 6.67 -2.48 29.79
CA ARG A 316 6.19 -3.47 28.81
C ARG A 316 6.78 -4.85 29.01
N LYS A 317 7.91 -4.96 29.73
CA LYS A 317 8.52 -6.25 30.02
C LYS A 317 7.49 -7.10 30.77
N PRO A 318 7.22 -8.34 30.33
CA PRO A 318 6.39 -9.24 31.13
C PRO A 318 7.01 -9.34 32.52
N LEU A 319 6.19 -9.16 33.55
CA LEU A 319 6.60 -9.43 34.94
C LEU A 319 7.24 -10.82 34.91
N LYS A 320 8.52 -10.90 35.30
CA LYS A 320 9.17 -12.21 35.48
C LYS A 320 8.24 -13.00 36.39
N GLU A 321 7.68 -14.09 35.88
CA GLU A 321 7.03 -15.08 36.73
C GLU A 321 8.07 -15.45 37.80
N VAL A 322 7.75 -15.10 39.04
CA VAL A 322 8.56 -15.37 40.23
C VAL A 322 8.43 -16.84 40.58
#